data_AF-A0A059F319-F1
#
_entry.id   AF-A0A059F319-F1
#
_cell.length_a   1.000
_cell.length_b   1.000
_cell.length_c   1.000
_cell.angle_alpha   90.00
_cell.angle_beta   90.00
_cell.angle_gamma   90.00
#
_symmetry.space_group_name_H-M   'P 1'
#
loop_
_entity.id
_entity.type
_entity.pdbx_description
1 polymer ?
#
loop_
_entity_poly.entity_id
_entity_poly.type
_entity_poly.pdbx_seq_one_letter_code
_entity_poly.pdbx_strand_id
1 'polypeptide(L)'
;MYFNKNKNKSLNHSILNSKAKEKYPKYNYYQSHQLNNCHQMNNLTSTISHLIEGLSEMSFKNNLTFETLINDQKGPSITLKKLEFLDPNTILPWIKQVKNLFEINKTDNKTALAILRVLLDTNLHYIIDNSEDPEVALDKIIKEAFPKDDFSIYDRILKNLKTTNFDSITKFYSDFIKFINMANSCLTKKEQLTTREIEAYFTKALTKKQRYHLVNIDDDSIQAKVNHLFKIENLERRYIEDVDEGIHSIKTLTTKQIYAKEKSPNSKTWCKFHKSHYHNTKDCLKYKKYSTDNHKSKHANIIDDNNKGFVIQEEYQNKMKEIQLKGKINGQEISCLFDTGSNFNLISSDIVLKLNIDMHKLENTKILQM
;
A
#
# COMPACT_ATOMS: atom_id res chain seq x y z
N MET A 1 -2.79 53.37 49.42
CA MET A 1 -3.98 54.09 49.89
C MET A 1 -4.69 53.23 50.92
N TYR A 2 -4.86 53.81 52.12
CA TYR A 2 -5.86 53.57 53.17
C TYR A 2 -6.40 52.14 53.41
N PHE A 3 -5.97 51.47 54.49
CA PHE A 3 -6.61 51.39 55.84
C PHE A 3 -7.48 50.11 55.96
N ASN A 4 -7.58 49.36 57.06
CA ASN A 4 -7.00 49.42 58.39
C ASN A 4 -7.42 48.14 59.15
N LYS A 5 -6.57 47.68 60.10
CA LYS A 5 -6.89 47.31 61.50
C LYS A 5 -7.98 46.24 61.74
N ASN A 6 -7.74 45.17 62.50
CA ASN A 6 -7.35 45.04 63.92
C ASN A 6 -8.15 43.80 64.41
N LYS A 7 -7.87 43.03 65.47
CA LYS A 7 -7.05 43.17 66.69
C LYS A 7 -7.07 41.80 67.39
N ASN A 8 -5.92 41.42 67.93
CA ASN A 8 -5.63 40.94 69.30
C ASN A 8 -6.69 40.19 70.13
N LYS A 9 -6.26 39.07 70.73
CA LYS A 9 -6.02 38.82 72.19
C LYS A 9 -5.76 37.30 72.34
N SER A 10 -4.63 36.76 72.79
CA SER A 10 -3.71 36.99 73.92
C SER A 10 -4.18 36.42 75.27
N LEU A 11 -3.27 35.66 75.92
CA LEU A 11 -3.19 35.24 77.34
C LEU A 11 -4.12 34.09 77.79
N ASN A 12 -3.77 33.19 78.73
CA ASN A 12 -2.53 32.76 79.40
C ASN A 12 -2.95 31.65 80.41
N HIS A 13 -1.93 30.96 80.99
CA HIS A 13 -1.93 30.27 82.30
C HIS A 13 -2.61 28.87 82.40
N SER A 14 -1.86 27.76 82.61
CA SER A 14 -1.27 27.24 83.88
C SER A 14 -2.34 26.68 84.84
N ILE A 15 -2.24 25.60 85.63
CA ILE A 15 -1.20 24.64 86.05
C ILE A 15 -1.96 23.59 86.94
N LEU A 16 -1.33 22.45 87.28
CA LEU A 16 -1.56 21.51 88.43
C LEU A 16 -2.62 20.36 88.39
N ASN A 17 -2.06 19.13 88.38
CA ASN A 17 -2.28 17.98 89.29
C ASN A 17 -3.66 17.69 89.89
N SER A 18 -4.14 16.43 89.74
CA SER A 18 -3.89 15.35 90.72
C SER A 18 -4.77 14.09 90.51
N LYS A 19 -4.17 12.97 90.94
CA LYS A 19 -4.62 11.57 91.08
C LYS A 19 -6.12 11.29 91.31
N ALA A 20 -6.62 10.24 90.65
CA ALA A 20 -7.47 9.21 91.28
C ALA A 20 -7.40 7.89 90.49
N LYS A 21 -7.18 6.79 91.21
CA LYS A 21 -7.22 5.40 90.72
C LYS A 21 -8.69 4.96 90.64
N GLU A 22 -9.08 4.25 89.60
CA GLU A 22 -10.12 3.23 89.70
C GLU A 22 -9.94 2.13 88.64
N LYS A 23 -9.95 0.89 89.13
CA LYS A 23 -9.87 -0.37 88.38
C LYS A 23 -11.24 -0.68 87.79
N TYR A 24 -11.33 -1.04 86.50
CA TYR A 24 -12.32 -1.99 85.94
C TYR A 24 -11.82 -2.54 84.58
N PRO A 25 -12.39 -3.64 84.05
CA PRO A 25 -11.63 -4.73 83.43
C PRO A 25 -11.69 -4.78 81.89
N LYS A 26 -10.72 -5.50 81.32
CA LYS A 26 -10.72 -6.20 80.02
C LYS A 26 -11.62 -5.65 78.89
N TYR A 27 -10.99 -5.05 77.88
CA TYR A 27 -11.47 -5.08 76.50
C TYR A 27 -10.33 -5.42 75.54
N ASN A 28 -10.16 -6.72 75.26
CA ASN A 28 -9.33 -7.26 74.18
C ASN A 28 -10.25 -7.60 72.99
N TYR A 29 -10.94 -6.61 72.42
CA TYR A 29 -11.86 -6.83 71.29
C TYR A 29 -11.63 -5.88 70.09
N TYR A 30 -10.69 -4.93 70.19
CA TYR A 30 -10.49 -3.91 69.15
C TYR A 30 -9.24 -4.10 68.27
N GLN A 31 -8.29 -4.97 68.63
CA GLN A 31 -7.08 -5.17 67.81
C GLN A 31 -7.23 -6.22 66.71
N SER A 32 -8.10 -7.22 66.86
CA SER A 32 -8.34 -8.23 65.81
C SER A 32 -9.20 -7.70 64.65
N HIS A 33 -10.12 -6.78 64.90
CA HIS A 33 -10.95 -6.19 63.84
C HIS A 33 -10.21 -5.17 62.96
N GLN A 34 -9.24 -4.43 63.51
CA GLN A 34 -8.43 -3.50 62.71
C GLN A 34 -7.40 -4.22 61.83
N LEU A 35 -6.83 -5.34 62.29
CA LEU A 35 -5.90 -6.17 61.51
C LEU A 35 -6.61 -6.97 60.41
N ASN A 36 -7.82 -7.49 60.67
CA ASN A 36 -8.61 -8.17 59.64
C ASN A 36 -9.11 -7.20 58.55
N ASN A 37 -9.51 -5.98 58.90
CA ASN A 37 -9.87 -4.96 57.91
C ASN A 37 -8.67 -4.49 57.09
N CYS A 38 -7.46 -4.41 57.68
CA CYS A 38 -6.23 -4.09 56.96
C CYS A 38 -5.86 -5.19 55.96
N HIS A 39 -5.97 -6.48 56.34
CA HIS A 39 -5.74 -7.58 55.41
C HIS A 39 -6.78 -7.67 54.29
N GLN A 40 -8.06 -7.43 54.60
CA GLN A 40 -9.10 -7.36 53.57
C GLN A 40 -8.89 -6.18 52.62
N MET A 41 -8.52 -5.00 53.14
CA MET A 41 -8.18 -3.84 52.31
C MET A 41 -6.94 -4.09 51.46
N ASN A 42 -5.89 -4.72 51.99
CA ASN A 42 -4.67 -5.01 51.23
C ASN A 42 -4.92 -6.05 50.12
N ASN A 43 -5.75 -7.06 50.38
CA ASN A 43 -6.17 -8.04 49.36
C ASN A 43 -7.06 -7.38 48.29
N LEU A 44 -7.97 -6.48 48.69
CA LEU A 44 -8.79 -5.72 47.74
C LEU A 44 -7.91 -4.81 46.88
N THR A 45 -6.93 -4.15 47.49
CA THR A 45 -5.99 -3.25 46.81
C THR A 45 -5.08 -4.03 45.86
N SER A 46 -4.59 -5.22 46.23
CA SER A 46 -3.78 -6.04 45.32
C SER A 46 -4.62 -6.58 44.15
N THR A 47 -5.88 -6.95 44.41
CA THR A 47 -6.81 -7.41 43.35
C THR A 47 -7.13 -6.28 42.38
N ILE A 48 -7.38 -5.07 42.91
CA ILE A 48 -7.60 -3.87 42.10
C ILE A 48 -6.33 -3.51 41.32
N SER A 49 -5.15 -3.58 41.94
CA SER A 49 -3.88 -3.32 41.25
C SER A 49 -3.64 -4.33 40.13
N HIS A 50 -3.85 -5.63 40.34
CA HIS A 50 -3.71 -6.63 39.30
C HIS A 50 -4.74 -6.49 38.17
N LEU A 51 -5.97 -6.05 38.50
CA LEU A 51 -6.98 -5.73 37.49
C LEU A 51 -6.60 -4.47 36.70
N ILE A 52 -6.09 -3.42 37.36
CA ILE A 52 -5.62 -2.19 36.72
C ILE A 52 -4.39 -2.49 35.85
N GLU A 53 -3.48 -3.33 36.31
CA GLU A 53 -2.28 -3.74 35.59
C GLU A 53 -2.64 -4.60 34.38
N GLY A 54 -3.56 -5.56 34.52
CA GLY A 54 -4.09 -6.35 33.40
C GLY A 54 -4.89 -5.51 32.39
N LEU A 55 -5.70 -4.56 32.85
CA LEU A 55 -6.44 -3.63 31.98
C LEU A 55 -5.53 -2.61 31.29
N SER A 56 -4.47 -2.18 31.96
CA SER A 56 -3.45 -1.28 31.39
C SER A 56 -2.61 -2.03 30.35
N GLU A 57 -2.15 -3.25 30.63
CA GLU A 57 -1.45 -4.07 29.64
C GLU A 57 -2.33 -4.39 28.41
N MET A 58 -3.64 -4.55 28.59
CA MET A 58 -4.58 -4.68 27.48
C MET A 58 -4.75 -3.37 26.69
N SER A 59 -4.64 -2.20 27.32
CA SER A 59 -4.77 -0.91 26.61
C SER A 59 -3.56 -0.59 25.74
N PHE A 60 -2.39 -1.17 26.01
CA PHE A 60 -1.13 -0.90 25.28
C PHE A 60 -0.79 -1.91 24.17
N LYS A 61 -1.51 -3.04 24.05
CA LYS A 61 -1.26 -3.98 22.95
C LYS A 61 -2.02 -3.57 21.69
N ASN A 62 -1.29 -3.10 20.68
CA ASN A 62 -1.86 -2.76 19.38
C ASN A 62 -2.40 -3.99 18.64
N ASN A 63 -1.99 -5.19 19.02
CA ASN A 63 -2.49 -6.46 18.49
C ASN A 63 -3.13 -7.27 19.61
N LEU A 64 -4.36 -7.71 19.39
CA LEU A 64 -5.16 -8.48 20.32
C LEU A 64 -5.39 -9.87 19.73
N THR A 65 -5.10 -10.90 20.51
CA THR A 65 -5.25 -12.29 20.10
C THR A 65 -6.48 -12.89 20.76
N PHE A 66 -7.38 -13.42 19.94
CA PHE A 66 -8.63 -14.07 20.35
C PHE A 66 -8.50 -15.57 20.10
N GLU A 67 -8.72 -16.36 21.13
CA GLU A 67 -8.86 -17.81 20.96
C GLU A 67 -10.21 -18.12 20.34
N THR A 68 -10.23 -18.91 19.28
CA THR A 68 -11.49 -19.34 18.66
C THR A 68 -11.94 -20.70 19.16
N LEU A 69 -13.24 -20.98 19.04
CA LEU A 69 -13.82 -22.28 19.30
C LEU A 69 -14.46 -22.81 18.01
N ILE A 70 -14.06 -24.02 17.60
CA ILE A 70 -14.68 -24.72 16.47
C ILE A 70 -15.23 -26.03 17.03
N ASN A 71 -16.57 -26.18 17.01
CA ASN A 71 -17.26 -27.36 17.55
C ASN A 71 -16.83 -27.70 18.99
N ASP A 72 -16.76 -26.69 19.86
CA ASP A 72 -16.36 -26.79 21.27
C ASP A 72 -14.91 -27.25 21.52
N GLN A 73 -14.10 -27.32 20.46
CA GLN A 73 -12.66 -27.53 20.54
C GLN A 73 -11.91 -26.21 20.34
N LYS A 74 -10.74 -26.10 20.97
CA LYS A 74 -9.84 -24.97 20.79
C LYS A 74 -9.44 -24.88 19.30
N GLY A 75 -9.89 -23.82 18.64
CA GLY A 75 -9.58 -23.50 17.27
C GLY A 75 -8.31 -22.65 17.14
N PRO A 76 -8.01 -22.19 15.92
CA PRO A 76 -6.89 -21.27 15.69
C PRO A 76 -7.06 -19.96 16.46
N SER A 77 -5.95 -19.31 16.80
CA SER A 77 -6.02 -17.96 17.38
C SER A 77 -6.07 -16.91 16.27
N ILE A 78 -7.00 -15.97 16.37
CA ILE A 78 -7.10 -14.83 15.45
C ILE A 78 -6.44 -13.63 16.12
N THR A 79 -5.49 -13.00 15.42
CA THR A 79 -4.88 -11.75 15.90
C THR A 79 -5.41 -10.58 15.08
N LEU A 80 -6.04 -9.63 15.75
CA LEU A 80 -6.55 -8.40 15.15
C LEU A 80 -5.80 -7.19 15.68
N LYS A 81 -5.53 -6.23 14.78
CA LYS A 81 -4.99 -4.95 15.18
C LYS A 81 -6.10 -4.08 15.78
N LYS A 82 -5.81 -3.41 16.88
CA LYS A 82 -6.65 -2.35 17.44
C LYS A 82 -6.79 -1.20 16.43
N LEU A 83 -7.99 -0.66 16.29
CA LEU A 83 -8.28 0.48 15.43
C LEU A 83 -7.98 1.77 16.18
N GLU A 84 -6.91 2.44 15.79
CA GLU A 84 -6.44 3.70 16.40
C GLU A 84 -7.02 4.94 15.69
N PHE A 85 -7.25 4.83 14.37
CA PHE A 85 -7.77 5.90 13.52
C PHE A 85 -8.60 5.31 12.37
N LEU A 86 -9.53 6.12 11.86
CA LEU A 86 -10.42 5.75 10.76
C LEU A 86 -9.74 6.00 9.41
N ASP A 87 -8.82 5.12 9.01
CA ASP A 87 -8.22 5.18 7.67
C ASP A 87 -9.10 4.47 6.62
N PRO A 88 -9.56 5.18 5.58
CA PRO A 88 -10.37 4.61 4.50
C PRO A 88 -9.76 3.36 3.85
N ASN A 89 -8.43 3.26 3.78
CA ASN A 89 -7.76 2.15 3.10
C ASN A 89 -7.78 0.85 3.89
N THR A 90 -7.84 0.93 5.22
CA THR A 90 -7.69 -0.21 6.13
C THR A 90 -8.98 -0.58 6.84
N ILE A 91 -9.94 0.36 6.93
CA ILE A 91 -11.17 0.16 7.70
C ILE A 91 -12.07 -0.96 7.15
N LEU A 92 -12.29 -1.03 5.84
CA LEU A 92 -13.15 -2.07 5.25
C LEU A 92 -12.55 -3.49 5.44
N PRO A 93 -11.25 -3.72 5.16
CA PRO A 93 -10.58 -4.97 5.53
C PRO A 93 -10.69 -5.29 7.02
N TRP A 94 -10.48 -4.30 7.89
CA TRP A 94 -10.56 -4.48 9.34
C TRP A 94 -11.95 -4.92 9.78
N ILE A 95 -13.01 -4.25 9.30
CA ILE A 95 -14.40 -4.63 9.61
C ILE A 95 -14.70 -6.05 9.16
N LYS A 96 -14.21 -6.46 7.98
CA LYS A 96 -14.37 -7.83 7.51
C LYS A 96 -13.71 -8.84 8.46
N GLN A 97 -12.53 -8.54 8.98
CA GLN A 97 -11.85 -9.40 9.96
C GLN A 97 -12.63 -9.49 11.28
N VAL A 98 -13.21 -8.38 11.73
CA VAL A 98 -14.06 -8.34 12.94
C VAL A 98 -15.34 -9.16 12.76
N LYS A 99 -16.03 -9.03 11.61
CA LYS A 99 -17.21 -9.84 11.30
C LYS A 99 -16.88 -11.33 11.28
N ASN A 100 -15.78 -11.71 10.64
CA ASN A 100 -15.31 -13.09 10.64
C ASN A 100 -15.04 -13.62 12.05
N LEU A 101 -14.48 -12.79 12.95
CA LEU A 101 -14.27 -13.16 14.35
C LEU A 101 -15.60 -13.45 15.05
N PHE A 102 -16.61 -12.62 14.85
CA PHE A 102 -17.94 -12.81 15.44
C PHE A 102 -18.62 -14.08 14.92
N GLU A 103 -18.54 -14.34 13.61
CA GLU A 103 -19.11 -15.53 12.99
C GLU A 103 -18.47 -16.82 13.50
N ILE A 104 -17.13 -16.87 13.56
CA ILE A 104 -16.39 -18.06 14.00
C ILE A 104 -16.70 -18.38 15.47
N ASN A 105 -16.74 -17.36 16.32
CA ASN A 105 -16.95 -17.55 17.76
C ASN A 105 -18.42 -17.64 18.17
N LYS A 106 -19.36 -17.44 17.23
CA LYS A 106 -20.81 -17.38 17.51
C LYS A 106 -21.14 -16.48 18.71
N THR A 107 -20.45 -15.34 18.79
CA THR A 107 -20.59 -14.41 19.92
C THR A 107 -21.98 -13.80 19.96
N ASP A 108 -22.56 -13.74 21.16
CA ASP A 108 -23.77 -12.96 21.39
C ASP A 108 -23.50 -11.45 21.26
N ASN A 109 -24.55 -10.66 21.03
CA ASN A 109 -24.43 -9.23 20.77
C ASN A 109 -23.68 -8.46 21.88
N LYS A 110 -23.90 -8.83 23.15
CA LYS A 110 -23.25 -8.14 24.28
C LYS A 110 -21.75 -8.41 24.29
N THR A 111 -21.36 -9.67 24.07
CA THR A 111 -19.94 -10.05 23.95
C THR A 111 -19.30 -9.43 22.71
N ALA A 112 -19.99 -9.43 21.57
CA ALA A 112 -19.50 -8.82 20.33
C ALA A 112 -19.24 -7.31 20.50
N LEU A 113 -20.14 -6.57 21.16
CA LEU A 113 -19.94 -5.16 21.47
C LEU A 113 -18.80 -4.92 22.46
N ALA A 114 -18.61 -5.79 23.45
CA ALA A 114 -17.47 -5.71 24.36
C ALA A 114 -16.15 -5.94 23.62
N ILE A 115 -16.09 -6.94 22.74
CA ILE A 115 -14.93 -7.19 21.86
C ILE A 115 -14.68 -5.96 20.98
N LEU A 116 -15.72 -5.38 20.39
CA LEU A 116 -15.59 -4.19 19.56
C LEU A 116 -15.03 -3.01 20.35
N ARG A 117 -15.49 -2.76 21.58
CA ARG A 117 -14.94 -1.72 22.46
C ARG A 117 -13.46 -1.93 22.77
N VAL A 118 -13.03 -3.17 22.96
CA VAL A 118 -11.61 -3.51 23.20
C VAL A 118 -10.76 -3.29 21.94
N LEU A 119 -11.33 -3.60 20.77
CA LEU A 119 -10.69 -3.43 19.47
C LEU A 119 -10.64 -1.98 18.98
N LEU A 120 -11.43 -1.08 19.55
CA LEU A 120 -11.40 0.35 19.26
C LEU A 120 -10.52 1.09 20.27
N ASP A 121 -9.78 2.08 19.80
CA ASP A 121 -9.17 3.04 20.71
C ASP A 121 -10.22 3.88 21.44
N THR A 122 -9.89 4.33 22.65
CA THR A 122 -10.83 4.99 23.57
C THR A 122 -11.40 6.27 22.96
N ASN A 123 -10.61 6.97 22.13
CA ASN A 123 -11.07 8.14 21.39
C ASN A 123 -12.15 7.81 20.33
N LEU A 124 -12.36 6.55 19.96
CA LEU A 124 -13.37 6.11 18.98
C LEU A 124 -14.61 5.49 19.64
N HIS A 125 -14.65 5.33 20.97
CA HIS A 125 -15.77 4.67 21.67
C HIS A 125 -17.11 5.40 21.48
N TYR A 126 -17.07 6.74 21.32
CA TYR A 126 -18.25 7.56 21.09
C TYR A 126 -19.08 7.12 19.86
N ILE A 127 -18.46 6.47 18.87
CA ILE A 127 -19.11 5.98 17.66
C ILE A 127 -20.12 4.86 18.00
N ILE A 128 -19.85 4.08 19.05
CA ILE A 128 -20.58 2.85 19.37
C ILE A 128 -21.33 2.87 20.71
N ASP A 129 -21.21 3.93 21.52
CA ASP A 129 -21.74 3.99 22.89
C ASP A 129 -23.25 3.73 23.01
N ASN A 130 -24.02 3.99 21.95
CA ASN A 130 -25.47 3.81 21.90
C ASN A 130 -25.93 2.71 20.93
N SER A 131 -25.08 1.72 20.66
CA SER A 131 -25.42 0.60 19.77
C SER A 131 -25.71 -0.66 20.58
N GLU A 132 -26.89 -1.25 20.37
CA GLU A 132 -27.28 -2.55 20.94
C GLU A 132 -26.96 -3.73 20.00
N ASP A 133 -26.80 -3.43 18.71
CA ASP A 133 -26.49 -4.38 17.65
C ASP A 133 -25.06 -4.15 17.14
N PRO A 134 -24.17 -5.17 17.17
CA PRO A 134 -22.82 -5.05 16.64
C PRO A 134 -22.78 -4.71 15.16
N GLU A 135 -23.74 -5.15 14.35
CA GLU A 135 -23.79 -4.80 12.92
C GLU A 135 -24.09 -3.31 12.73
N VAL A 136 -25.01 -2.76 13.52
CA VAL A 136 -25.29 -1.31 13.53
C VAL A 136 -24.07 -0.53 14.02
N ALA A 137 -23.32 -1.04 15.00
CA ALA A 137 -22.09 -0.42 15.46
C ALA A 137 -21.01 -0.38 14.38
N LEU A 138 -20.81 -1.49 13.65
CA LEU A 138 -19.88 -1.55 12.51
C LEU A 138 -20.30 -0.61 11.39
N ASP A 139 -21.60 -0.53 11.07
CA ASP A 139 -22.13 0.41 10.08
C ASP A 139 -21.87 1.87 10.48
N LYS A 140 -22.01 2.22 11.77
CA LYS A 140 -21.66 3.56 12.27
C LYS A 140 -20.17 3.88 12.07
N ILE A 141 -19.28 2.91 12.34
CA ILE A 141 -17.84 3.06 12.11
C ILE A 141 -17.55 3.28 10.62
N ILE A 142 -18.23 2.55 9.72
CA ILE A 142 -18.12 2.78 8.26
C ILE A 142 -18.56 4.20 7.91
N LYS A 143 -19.69 4.66 8.46
CA LYS A 143 -20.23 5.99 8.15
C LYS A 143 -19.36 7.13 8.65
N GLU A 144 -18.69 6.94 9.78
CA GLU A 144 -17.71 7.90 10.28
C GLU A 144 -16.45 7.93 9.41
N ALA A 145 -15.98 6.76 8.94
CA ALA A 145 -14.81 6.65 8.06
C ALA A 145 -15.08 7.08 6.60
N PHE A 146 -16.34 7.04 6.17
CA PHE A 146 -16.77 7.40 4.82
C PHE A 146 -17.99 8.35 4.86
N PRO A 147 -17.76 9.65 5.16
CA PRO A 147 -18.79 10.67 5.07
C PRO A 147 -19.40 10.76 3.68
N LYS A 148 -20.67 11.17 3.59
CA LYS A 148 -21.38 11.30 2.30
C LYS A 148 -20.69 12.28 1.34
N ASP A 149 -20.06 13.33 1.89
CA ASP A 149 -19.40 14.39 1.12
C ASP A 149 -18.18 13.88 0.33
N ASP A 150 -17.54 12.81 0.83
CA ASP A 150 -16.37 12.20 0.21
C ASP A 150 -16.72 11.34 -1.02
N PHE A 151 -18.01 11.07 -1.26
CA PHE A 151 -18.45 10.31 -2.45
C PHE A 151 -17.88 10.90 -3.75
N SER A 152 -17.86 12.24 -3.85
CA SER A 152 -17.33 12.96 -5.02
C SER A 152 -15.86 12.66 -5.31
N ILE A 153 -15.07 12.38 -4.27
CA ILE A 153 -13.66 12.01 -4.37
C ILE A 153 -13.54 10.64 -5.04
N TYR A 154 -14.28 9.65 -4.55
CA TYR A 154 -14.25 8.29 -5.06
C TYR A 154 -14.86 8.16 -6.46
N ASP A 155 -15.95 8.89 -6.74
CA ASP A 155 -16.51 8.98 -8.09
C ASP A 155 -15.49 9.53 -9.10
N ARG A 156 -14.77 10.59 -8.74
CA ARG A 156 -13.69 11.14 -9.59
C ARG A 156 -12.57 10.13 -9.81
N ILE A 157 -12.16 9.38 -8.78
CA ILE A 157 -11.16 8.32 -8.92
C ILE A 157 -11.65 7.25 -9.90
N LEU A 158 -12.88 6.76 -9.75
CA LEU A 158 -13.48 5.75 -10.62
C LEU A 158 -13.57 6.22 -12.09
N LYS A 159 -13.91 7.48 -12.35
CA LYS A 159 -13.94 8.07 -13.70
C LYS A 159 -12.56 8.09 -14.36
N ASN A 160 -11.52 8.35 -13.58
CA ASN A 160 -10.15 8.50 -14.04
C ASN A 160 -9.35 7.19 -14.05
N LEU A 161 -9.89 6.12 -13.45
CA LEU A 161 -9.26 4.81 -13.46
C LEU A 161 -9.16 4.28 -14.90
N LYS A 162 -7.96 3.83 -15.28
CA LYS A 162 -7.67 3.23 -16.60
C LYS A 162 -6.83 1.99 -16.41
N THR A 163 -7.10 0.94 -17.18
CA THR A 163 -6.33 -0.32 -17.13
C THR A 163 -4.87 -0.12 -17.49
N THR A 164 -4.54 0.88 -18.30
CA THR A 164 -3.17 1.25 -18.69
C THR A 164 -2.31 1.75 -17.55
N ASN A 165 -2.92 2.14 -16.42
CA ASN A 165 -2.20 2.64 -15.25
C ASN A 165 -1.72 1.49 -14.34
N PHE A 166 -1.94 0.24 -14.73
CA PHE A 166 -1.67 -0.95 -13.93
C PHE A 166 -0.84 -1.95 -14.71
N ASP A 167 0.00 -2.68 -13.98
CA ASP A 167 0.88 -3.72 -14.54
C ASP A 167 0.09 -4.95 -15.04
N SER A 168 -1.10 -5.19 -14.46
CA SER A 168 -1.97 -6.30 -14.82
C SER A 168 -3.45 -5.96 -14.66
N ILE A 169 -4.30 -6.66 -15.39
CA ILE A 169 -5.75 -6.53 -15.27
C ILE A 169 -6.26 -6.96 -13.88
N THR A 170 -5.57 -7.89 -13.22
CA THR A 170 -5.94 -8.35 -11.87
C THR A 170 -5.70 -7.27 -10.81
N LYS A 171 -4.58 -6.54 -10.92
CA LYS A 171 -4.27 -5.40 -10.04
C LYS A 171 -5.25 -4.26 -10.26
N PHE A 172 -5.54 -3.93 -11.53
CA PHE A 172 -6.59 -2.99 -11.90
C PHE A 172 -7.94 -3.38 -11.27
N TYR A 173 -8.34 -4.64 -11.39
CA TYR A 173 -9.65 -5.10 -10.89
C TYR A 173 -9.74 -5.03 -9.36
N SER A 174 -8.66 -5.39 -8.65
CA SER A 174 -8.58 -5.25 -7.20
C SER A 174 -8.81 -3.81 -6.76
N ASP A 175 -8.10 -2.85 -7.37
CA ASP A 175 -8.24 -1.43 -7.05
C ASP A 175 -9.59 -0.86 -7.48
N PHE A 176 -10.12 -1.32 -8.61
CA PHE A 176 -11.46 -0.97 -9.07
C PHE A 176 -12.52 -1.37 -8.04
N ILE A 177 -12.53 -2.63 -7.58
CA ILE A 177 -13.47 -3.11 -6.56
C ILE A 177 -13.26 -2.38 -5.22
N LYS A 178 -12.01 -2.11 -4.84
CA LYS A 178 -11.68 -1.29 -3.66
C LYS A 178 -12.39 0.07 -3.72
N PHE A 179 -12.24 0.81 -4.83
CA PHE A 179 -12.86 2.13 -4.96
C PHE A 179 -14.39 2.09 -5.08
N ILE A 180 -14.95 1.04 -5.70
CA ILE A 180 -16.41 0.82 -5.71
C ILE A 180 -16.93 0.64 -4.28
N ASN A 181 -16.26 -0.18 -3.47
CA ASN A 181 -16.64 -0.39 -2.08
C ASN A 181 -16.56 0.91 -1.27
N MET A 182 -15.48 1.68 -1.42
CA MET A 182 -15.34 2.99 -0.77
C MET A 182 -16.44 3.98 -1.18
N ALA A 183 -16.75 4.06 -2.48
CA ALA A 183 -17.82 4.90 -2.99
C ALA A 183 -19.19 4.49 -2.41
N ASN A 184 -19.50 3.20 -2.41
CA ASN A 184 -20.76 2.67 -1.87
C ASN A 184 -20.86 2.81 -0.35
N SER A 185 -19.74 2.82 0.38
CA SER A 185 -19.70 3.10 1.82
C SER A 185 -20.14 4.53 2.17
N CYS A 186 -19.89 5.49 1.26
CA CYS A 186 -20.36 6.87 1.43
C CYS A 186 -21.89 7.00 1.27
N LEU A 187 -22.52 6.05 0.56
CA LEU A 187 -23.91 6.14 0.13
C LEU A 187 -24.87 5.33 1.03
N THR A 188 -26.15 5.69 1.03
CA THR A 188 -27.18 4.82 1.63
C THR A 188 -27.45 3.60 0.74
N LYS A 189 -28.00 2.52 1.28
CA LYS A 189 -28.30 1.29 0.52
C LYS A 189 -29.11 1.52 -0.76
N LYS A 190 -29.97 2.55 -0.80
CA LYS A 190 -30.79 2.91 -1.97
C LYS A 190 -30.03 3.74 -3.01
N GLU A 191 -28.98 4.43 -2.60
CA GLU A 191 -28.16 5.32 -3.45
C GLU A 191 -26.91 4.61 -3.98
N GLN A 192 -26.58 3.41 -3.48
CA GLN A 192 -25.42 2.64 -3.92
C GLN A 192 -25.40 2.46 -5.43
N LEU A 193 -24.18 2.49 -5.99
CA LEU A 193 -23.95 2.29 -7.42
C LEU A 193 -24.54 0.97 -7.87
N THR A 194 -25.43 1.06 -8.86
CA THR A 194 -26.08 -0.10 -9.47
C THR A 194 -25.09 -0.89 -10.31
N THR A 195 -25.38 -2.17 -10.57
CA THR A 195 -24.55 -3.02 -11.45
C THR A 195 -24.27 -2.35 -12.80
N ARG A 196 -25.28 -1.65 -13.36
CA ARG A 196 -25.16 -0.92 -14.62
C ARG A 196 -24.16 0.24 -14.54
N GLU A 197 -24.17 0.99 -13.44
CA GLU A 197 -23.23 2.10 -13.23
C GLU A 197 -21.81 1.57 -13.04
N ILE A 198 -21.64 0.52 -12.21
CA ILE A 198 -20.36 -0.16 -12.00
C ILE A 198 -19.80 -0.65 -13.34
N GLU A 199 -20.63 -1.29 -14.17
CA GLU A 199 -20.23 -1.75 -15.50
C GLU A 199 -19.85 -0.60 -16.44
N ALA A 200 -20.55 0.54 -16.35
CA ALA A 200 -20.20 1.72 -17.12
C ALA A 200 -18.82 2.29 -16.74
N TYR A 201 -18.47 2.30 -15.45
CA TYR A 201 -17.11 2.68 -15.02
C TYR A 201 -16.07 1.68 -15.54
N PHE A 202 -16.33 0.37 -15.37
CA PHE A 202 -15.43 -0.69 -15.83
C PHE A 202 -15.16 -0.56 -17.35
N THR A 203 -16.20 -0.47 -18.16
CA THR A 203 -16.09 -0.38 -19.63
C THR A 203 -15.34 0.87 -20.10
N LYS A 204 -15.53 2.00 -19.41
CA LYS A 204 -14.80 3.26 -19.66
C LYS A 204 -13.33 3.20 -19.23
N ALA A 205 -12.97 2.31 -18.31
CA ALA A 205 -11.60 2.13 -17.85
C ALA A 205 -10.76 1.28 -18.83
N LEU A 206 -11.41 0.41 -19.62
CA LEU A 206 -10.74 -0.47 -20.59
C LEU A 206 -10.16 0.29 -21.79
N THR A 207 -9.14 -0.27 -22.42
CA THR A 207 -8.65 0.19 -23.73
C THR A 207 -9.58 -0.25 -24.87
N LYS A 208 -9.43 0.37 -26.05
CA LYS A 208 -10.16 -0.06 -27.26
C LYS A 208 -9.89 -1.53 -27.60
N LYS A 209 -8.64 -1.96 -27.51
CA LYS A 209 -8.21 -3.36 -27.75
C LYS A 209 -8.90 -4.32 -26.78
N GLN A 210 -8.85 -4.02 -25.48
CA GLN A 210 -9.52 -4.85 -24.46
C GLN A 210 -11.02 -4.93 -24.72
N ARG A 211 -11.70 -3.81 -25.01
CA ARG A 211 -13.12 -3.83 -25.34
C ARG A 211 -13.45 -4.71 -26.56
N TYR A 212 -12.60 -4.69 -27.58
CA TYR A 212 -12.79 -5.56 -28.76
C TYR A 212 -12.77 -7.04 -28.39
N HIS A 213 -11.85 -7.44 -27.50
CA HIS A 213 -11.80 -8.82 -27.02
C HIS A 213 -13.03 -9.24 -26.20
N LEU A 214 -13.77 -8.28 -25.64
CA LEU A 214 -14.97 -8.56 -24.85
C LEU A 214 -16.26 -8.66 -25.68
N VAL A 215 -16.25 -8.34 -26.98
CA VAL A 215 -17.48 -8.28 -27.81
C VAL A 215 -18.19 -9.63 -27.91
N ASN A 216 -17.44 -10.73 -27.84
CA ASN A 216 -17.95 -12.09 -28.04
C ASN A 216 -17.95 -12.94 -26.77
N ILE A 217 -18.05 -12.31 -25.60
CA ILE A 217 -18.16 -13.03 -24.33
C ILE A 217 -19.65 -13.20 -24.01
N ASP A 218 -20.09 -14.45 -23.83
CA ASP A 218 -21.47 -14.77 -23.49
C ASP A 218 -21.85 -14.41 -22.04
N ASP A 219 -20.86 -14.30 -21.16
CA ASP A 219 -21.03 -13.92 -19.75
C ASP A 219 -20.75 -12.41 -19.54
N ASP A 220 -21.81 -11.68 -19.23
CA ASP A 220 -21.76 -10.23 -19.02
C ASP A 220 -21.19 -9.79 -17.68
N SER A 221 -20.87 -10.71 -16.77
CA SER A 221 -20.29 -10.36 -15.48
C SER A 221 -18.90 -9.71 -15.64
N ILE A 222 -18.64 -8.68 -14.83
CA ILE A 222 -17.33 -8.02 -14.78
C ILE A 222 -16.24 -9.05 -14.46
N GLN A 223 -16.53 -10.02 -13.58
CA GLN A 223 -15.59 -11.07 -13.23
C GLN A 223 -15.21 -11.94 -14.44
N ALA A 224 -16.18 -12.36 -15.27
CA ALA A 224 -15.90 -13.12 -16.48
C ALA A 224 -15.09 -12.31 -17.49
N LYS A 225 -15.45 -11.03 -17.67
CA LYS A 225 -14.70 -10.09 -18.52
C LYS A 225 -13.24 -9.96 -18.04
N VAL A 226 -12.99 -9.81 -16.74
CA VAL A 226 -11.63 -9.75 -16.16
C VAL A 226 -10.88 -11.06 -16.37
N ASN A 227 -11.50 -12.21 -16.10
CA ASN A 227 -10.88 -13.52 -16.30
C ASN A 227 -10.48 -13.75 -17.77
N HIS A 228 -11.29 -13.28 -18.72
CA HIS A 228 -10.99 -13.35 -20.14
C HIS A 228 -9.80 -12.45 -20.52
N LEU A 229 -9.81 -11.18 -20.07
CA LEU A 229 -8.71 -10.25 -20.30
C LEU A 229 -7.39 -10.76 -19.69
N PHE A 230 -7.45 -11.42 -18.53
CA PHE A 230 -6.27 -12.02 -17.90
C PHE A 230 -5.67 -13.15 -18.76
N LYS A 231 -6.52 -13.98 -19.38
CA LYS A 231 -6.05 -15.00 -20.34
C LYS A 231 -5.33 -14.37 -21.52
N ILE A 232 -5.88 -13.29 -22.08
CA ILE A 232 -5.26 -12.56 -23.20
C ILE A 232 -3.93 -11.94 -22.78
N GLU A 233 -3.89 -11.26 -21.63
CA GLU A 233 -2.66 -10.66 -21.09
C GLU A 233 -1.54 -11.70 -20.94
N ASN A 234 -1.86 -12.90 -20.44
CA ASN A 234 -0.88 -13.98 -20.32
C ASN A 234 -0.45 -14.56 -21.68
N LEU A 235 -1.34 -14.64 -22.66
CA LEU A 235 -0.98 -15.06 -24.02
C LEU A 235 -0.04 -14.04 -24.68
N GLU A 236 -0.30 -12.75 -24.49
CA GLU A 236 0.56 -11.66 -24.98
C GLU A 236 1.93 -11.69 -24.32
N ARG A 237 1.99 -11.92 -23.00
CA ARG A 237 3.26 -12.05 -22.28
C ARG A 237 4.11 -13.21 -22.80
N ARG A 238 3.51 -14.40 -22.97
CA ARG A 238 4.20 -15.58 -23.54
C ARG A 238 4.71 -15.33 -24.94
N TYR A 239 3.92 -14.68 -25.80
CA TYR A 239 4.35 -14.36 -27.16
C TYR A 239 5.58 -13.43 -27.18
N ILE A 240 5.64 -12.46 -26.27
CA ILE A 240 6.80 -11.58 -26.15
C ILE A 240 8.04 -12.37 -25.69
N GLU A 241 7.89 -13.24 -24.69
CA GLU A 241 8.95 -14.12 -24.19
C GLU A 241 9.50 -15.03 -25.32
N ASP A 242 8.61 -15.69 -26.08
CA ASP A 242 8.97 -16.57 -27.19
C ASP A 242 9.70 -15.82 -28.33
N VAL A 243 9.30 -14.57 -28.60
CA VAL A 243 9.93 -13.71 -29.62
C VAL A 243 11.31 -13.25 -29.16
N ASP A 244 11.49 -12.90 -27.88
CA ASP A 244 12.77 -12.47 -27.34
C ASP A 244 13.79 -13.62 -27.30
N GLU A 245 13.35 -14.85 -26.97
CA GLU A 245 14.17 -16.07 -27.08
C GLU A 245 14.52 -16.40 -28.54
N GLY A 246 13.57 -16.22 -29.46
CA GLY A 246 13.79 -16.34 -30.90
C GLY A 246 14.81 -15.34 -31.44
N ILE A 247 14.79 -14.09 -30.96
CA ILE A 247 15.75 -13.04 -31.37
C ILE A 247 17.15 -13.31 -30.80
N HIS A 248 17.28 -13.88 -29.60
CA HIS A 248 18.57 -14.26 -29.01
C HIS A 248 19.21 -15.48 -29.71
N SER A 249 18.41 -16.44 -30.14
CA SER A 249 18.90 -17.59 -30.94
C SER A 249 19.26 -17.19 -32.38
N ILE A 250 18.56 -16.23 -33.00
CA ILE A 250 18.90 -15.73 -34.34
C ILE A 250 20.19 -14.88 -34.33
N LYS A 251 20.45 -14.08 -33.28
CA LYS A 251 21.69 -13.28 -33.18
C LYS A 251 22.96 -14.13 -32.96
N THR A 252 22.83 -15.30 -32.33
CA THR A 252 23.97 -16.23 -32.16
C THR A 252 24.26 -17.05 -33.42
N LEU A 253 23.25 -17.34 -34.25
CA LEU A 253 23.45 -18.02 -35.54
C LEU A 253 23.90 -17.09 -36.68
N THR A 254 23.52 -15.80 -36.65
CA THR A 254 23.85 -14.87 -37.73
C THR A 254 25.29 -14.34 -37.69
N THR A 255 25.99 -14.39 -36.54
CA THR A 255 27.36 -13.86 -36.47
C THR A 255 28.43 -14.85 -36.96
N LYS A 256 28.14 -16.16 -37.03
CA LYS A 256 29.08 -17.19 -37.54
C LYS A 256 28.81 -17.67 -38.96
N GLN A 257 27.70 -17.33 -39.60
CA GLN A 257 27.36 -17.79 -40.96
C GLN A 257 27.23 -16.68 -42.03
N ILE A 258 27.50 -15.42 -41.71
CA ILE A 258 27.49 -14.33 -42.72
C ILE A 258 28.78 -14.26 -43.56
N TYR A 259 29.82 -15.04 -43.24
CA TYR A 259 31.03 -15.17 -44.08
C TYR A 259 31.04 -16.42 -44.97
N ALA A 260 29.91 -16.83 -45.54
CA ALA A 260 29.88 -17.77 -46.67
C ALA A 260 28.52 -17.76 -47.38
N LYS A 261 28.14 -16.64 -48.01
CA LYS A 261 27.16 -16.71 -49.11
C LYS A 261 27.75 -16.10 -50.35
N GLU A 262 27.99 -17.00 -51.30
CA GLU A 262 28.45 -16.77 -52.65
C GLU A 262 27.63 -15.67 -53.32
N LYS A 263 28.34 -14.67 -53.87
CA LYS A 263 27.74 -13.62 -54.69
C LYS A 263 27.24 -14.26 -55.98
N SER A 264 25.93 -14.26 -56.20
CA SER A 264 25.38 -14.58 -57.51
C SER A 264 25.81 -13.49 -58.52
N PRO A 265 26.29 -13.83 -59.74
CA PRO A 265 26.94 -12.85 -60.62
C PRO A 265 26.01 -11.83 -61.30
N ASN A 266 24.70 -11.81 -61.01
CA ASN A 266 23.72 -11.18 -61.91
C ASN A 266 22.71 -10.21 -61.28
N SER A 267 22.91 -9.73 -60.06
CA SER A 267 22.06 -8.66 -59.52
C SER A 267 22.50 -7.29 -60.04
N LYS A 268 21.87 -6.83 -61.12
CA LYS A 268 22.05 -5.45 -61.64
C LYS A 268 21.52 -4.45 -60.62
N THR A 269 22.40 -3.89 -59.81
CA THR A 269 22.09 -2.89 -58.80
C THR A 269 21.65 -1.57 -59.46
N TRP A 270 20.56 -0.98 -58.96
CA TRP A 270 20.03 0.31 -59.39
C TRP A 270 20.98 1.46 -58.99
N CYS A 271 21.55 2.23 -59.94
CA CYS A 271 22.32 3.45 -59.58
C CYS A 271 21.33 4.58 -59.29
N LYS A 272 21.28 5.06 -58.04
CA LYS A 272 20.44 6.21 -57.65
C LYS A 272 20.74 7.47 -58.45
N PHE A 273 21.96 7.63 -58.96
CA PHE A 273 22.39 8.81 -59.73
C PHE A 273 21.87 8.82 -61.17
N HIS A 274 21.92 7.68 -61.86
CA HIS A 274 21.45 7.58 -63.25
C HIS A 274 20.03 7.05 -63.40
N LYS A 275 19.37 6.66 -62.29
CA LYS A 275 18.05 6.03 -62.28
C LYS A 275 17.94 4.89 -63.31
N SER A 276 19.00 4.09 -63.42
CA SER A 276 19.08 2.97 -64.35
C SER A 276 19.82 1.78 -63.73
N HIS A 277 19.52 0.59 -64.25
CA HIS A 277 20.26 -0.65 -63.95
C HIS A 277 21.48 -0.86 -64.87
N TYR A 278 21.70 0.04 -65.83
CA TYR A 278 22.74 -0.06 -66.84
C TYR A 278 23.53 1.25 -66.86
N HIS A 279 24.73 1.23 -66.30
CA HIS A 279 25.64 2.37 -66.39
C HIS A 279 27.10 1.91 -66.32
N ASN A 280 27.99 2.68 -66.94
CA ASN A 280 29.42 2.50 -66.84
C ASN A 280 29.92 3.04 -65.48
N THR A 281 30.64 2.22 -64.73
CA THR A 281 31.15 2.55 -63.38
C THR A 281 32.03 3.80 -63.38
N LYS A 282 32.69 4.12 -64.51
CA LYS A 282 33.49 5.34 -64.65
C LYS A 282 32.64 6.62 -64.61
N ASP A 283 31.39 6.58 -65.08
CA ASP A 283 30.50 7.74 -65.09
C ASP A 283 29.80 7.97 -63.73
N CYS A 284 29.37 6.91 -63.02
CA CYS A 284 28.83 7.07 -61.63
C CYS A 284 29.94 7.60 -60.67
N LEU A 285 31.22 7.32 -60.92
CA LEU A 285 32.34 7.84 -60.11
C LEU A 285 32.67 9.32 -60.38
N LYS A 286 32.49 9.83 -61.61
CA LYS A 286 32.66 11.26 -61.91
C LYS A 286 31.62 12.10 -61.17
N TYR A 287 30.34 11.68 -61.19
CA TYR A 287 29.27 12.40 -60.48
C TYR A 287 29.44 12.38 -58.95
N LYS A 288 30.00 11.31 -58.38
CA LYS A 288 30.26 11.23 -56.94
C LYS A 288 31.29 12.27 -56.48
N LYS A 289 32.31 12.58 -57.30
CA LYS A 289 33.29 13.63 -57.00
C LYS A 289 32.69 15.04 -57.08
N TYR A 290 31.81 15.30 -58.05
CA TYR A 290 31.11 16.59 -58.14
C TYR A 290 30.11 16.83 -57.00
N SER A 291 29.51 15.78 -56.44
CA SER A 291 28.55 15.91 -55.34
C SER A 291 29.20 16.16 -53.97
N THR A 292 30.47 15.76 -53.77
CA THR A 292 31.18 16.00 -52.50
C THR A 292 31.81 17.39 -52.41
N ASP A 293 32.14 18.00 -53.55
CA ASP A 293 32.84 19.29 -53.57
C ASP A 293 31.90 20.51 -53.54
N ASN A 294 30.59 20.32 -53.74
CA ASN A 294 29.61 21.42 -53.82
C ASN A 294 28.70 21.60 -52.57
N HIS A 295 28.85 20.81 -51.50
CA HIS A 295 28.00 20.93 -50.30
C HIS A 295 28.55 21.82 -49.18
N LYS A 296 29.57 22.66 -49.46
CA LYS A 296 29.98 23.75 -48.55
C LYS A 296 29.62 25.13 -49.11
N SER A 297 28.35 25.40 -49.39
CA SER A 297 27.81 26.76 -49.27
C SER A 297 26.29 26.80 -49.45
N LYS A 298 25.67 27.68 -48.66
CA LYS A 298 24.32 28.25 -48.79
C LYS A 298 23.16 27.43 -48.22
N HIS A 299 22.89 27.72 -46.94
CA HIS A 299 21.56 28.10 -46.49
C HIS A 299 20.79 28.84 -47.60
N ALA A 300 19.67 28.28 -48.02
CA ALA A 300 18.56 29.03 -48.61
C ALA A 300 17.27 28.31 -48.23
N ASN A 301 16.52 28.99 -47.35
CA ASN A 301 15.15 28.67 -47.00
C ASN A 301 14.29 28.58 -48.26
N ILE A 302 13.63 27.45 -48.46
CA ILE A 302 12.26 27.43 -49.00
C ILE A 302 11.50 26.45 -48.10
N ILE A 303 10.90 27.04 -47.08
CA ILE A 303 9.89 26.42 -46.24
C ILE A 303 8.61 26.49 -47.05
N ASP A 304 8.09 25.32 -47.42
CA ASP A 304 6.69 25.17 -47.82
C ASP A 304 5.89 25.10 -46.51
N ASP A 305 5.45 26.27 -46.04
CA ASP A 305 4.54 26.43 -44.92
C ASP A 305 3.17 25.91 -45.36
N ASN A 306 2.80 24.67 -44.99
CA ASN A 306 1.42 24.30 -44.63
C ASN A 306 1.15 22.82 -44.27
N ASN A 307 2.12 22.05 -43.76
CA ASN A 307 1.76 20.81 -43.05
C ASN A 307 2.71 20.52 -41.88
N LYS A 308 2.37 21.08 -40.72
CA LYS A 308 2.95 20.71 -39.42
C LYS A 308 2.43 19.33 -39.01
N GLY A 309 3.02 18.28 -39.58
CA GLY A 309 3.01 16.96 -38.97
C GLY A 309 4.14 16.88 -37.95
N PHE A 310 3.84 16.99 -36.66
CA PHE A 310 4.78 16.56 -35.64
C PHE A 310 4.82 15.04 -35.67
N VAL A 311 5.83 14.48 -36.33
CA VAL A 311 6.18 13.07 -36.15
C VAL A 311 6.92 12.98 -34.82
N ILE A 312 6.22 12.53 -33.78
CA ILE A 312 6.88 12.03 -32.59
C ILE A 312 7.60 10.76 -33.04
N GLN A 313 8.91 10.86 -33.31
CA GLN A 313 9.75 9.68 -33.35
C GLN A 313 9.84 9.20 -31.90
N GLU A 314 9.15 8.11 -31.60
CA GLU A 314 9.46 7.32 -30.42
C GLU A 314 10.91 6.86 -30.58
N GLU A 315 11.84 7.56 -29.93
CA GLU A 315 13.15 6.98 -29.69
C GLU A 315 12.90 5.69 -28.92
N TYR A 316 13.20 4.55 -29.53
CA TYR A 316 13.46 3.31 -28.82
C TYR A 316 14.65 3.54 -27.89
N GLN A 317 14.42 4.21 -26.75
CA GLN A 317 15.35 4.24 -25.65
C GLN A 317 15.29 2.86 -24.98
N ASN A 318 15.88 1.86 -25.64
CA ASN A 318 16.15 0.51 -25.14
C ASN A 318 17.20 0.50 -24.01
N LYS A 319 17.33 1.60 -23.27
CA LYS A 319 18.14 1.68 -22.06
C LYS A 319 17.23 2.28 -21.01
N MET A 320 16.78 1.45 -20.07
CA MET A 320 16.28 1.96 -18.79
C MET A 320 17.28 3.01 -18.31
N LYS A 321 16.81 4.25 -18.12
CA LYS A 321 17.61 5.30 -17.54
C LYS A 321 17.73 4.98 -16.05
N GLU A 322 18.80 4.29 -15.70
CA GLU A 322 19.18 4.09 -14.30
C GLU A 322 19.28 5.46 -13.63
N ILE A 323 18.53 5.64 -12.54
CA ILE A 323 18.69 6.84 -11.70
C ILE A 323 19.88 6.56 -10.79
N GLN A 324 21.02 7.15 -11.13
CA GLN A 324 22.21 7.13 -10.30
C GLN A 324 22.21 8.35 -9.37
N LEU A 325 22.30 8.08 -8.08
CA LEU A 325 22.40 9.09 -7.02
C LEU A 325 23.81 9.08 -6.45
N LYS A 326 24.31 10.22 -6.01
CA LYS A 326 25.57 10.28 -5.24
C LYS A 326 25.27 10.17 -3.75
N GLY A 327 25.64 9.05 -3.14
CA GLY A 327 25.63 8.87 -1.69
C GLY A 327 26.96 9.29 -1.06
N LYS A 328 26.96 9.53 0.26
CA LYS A 328 28.19 9.78 1.02
C LYS A 328 28.27 8.83 2.21
N ILE A 329 29.33 8.03 2.28
CA ILE A 329 29.59 7.11 3.41
C ILE A 329 30.96 7.44 3.98
N ASN A 330 31.04 7.69 5.29
CA ASN A 330 32.28 8.06 5.99
C ASN A 330 33.08 9.18 5.30
N GLY A 331 32.40 10.16 4.72
CA GLY A 331 33.05 11.27 4.04
C GLY A 331 33.31 11.05 2.54
N GLN A 332 33.25 9.82 2.03
CA GLN A 332 33.54 9.49 0.63
C GLN A 332 32.26 9.45 -0.23
N GLU A 333 32.33 10.01 -1.43
CA GLU A 333 31.23 9.93 -2.42
C GLU A 333 31.20 8.55 -3.08
N ILE A 334 30.01 7.96 -3.13
CA ILE A 334 29.73 6.70 -3.81
C ILE A 334 28.57 6.87 -4.79
N SER A 335 28.61 6.16 -5.92
CA SER A 335 27.46 6.08 -6.84
C SER A 335 26.49 5.02 -6.33
N CYS A 336 25.23 5.40 -6.17
CA CYS A 336 24.14 4.56 -5.70
C CYS A 336 23.10 4.40 -6.80
N LEU A 337 22.61 3.19 -7.00
CA LEU A 337 21.44 2.95 -7.85
C LEU A 337 20.17 3.14 -7.01
N PHE A 338 19.20 3.89 -7.51
CA PHE A 338 17.90 4.01 -6.86
C PHE A 338 16.96 2.92 -7.36
N ASP A 339 16.67 1.94 -6.48
CA ASP A 339 15.70 0.87 -6.74
C ASP A 339 14.41 1.13 -5.96
N THR A 340 13.33 1.46 -6.67
CA THR A 340 12.01 1.72 -6.09
C THR A 340 11.27 0.45 -5.65
N GLY A 341 11.78 -0.74 -5.99
CA GLY A 341 11.14 -2.03 -5.70
C GLY A 341 11.70 -2.75 -4.46
N SER A 342 12.81 -2.27 -3.90
CA SER A 342 13.46 -2.92 -2.74
C SER A 342 13.08 -2.24 -1.42
N ASN A 343 12.80 -3.05 -0.39
CA ASN A 343 12.66 -2.58 1.00
C ASN A 343 14.01 -2.45 1.73
N PHE A 344 15.11 -2.83 1.07
CA PHE A 344 16.43 -2.91 1.67
C PHE A 344 17.44 -2.09 0.88
N ASN A 345 18.31 -1.39 1.61
CA ASN A 345 19.50 -0.76 1.04
C ASN A 345 20.63 -1.79 1.04
N LEU A 346 21.14 -2.10 -0.14
CA LEU A 346 22.24 -3.04 -0.32
C LEU A 346 23.50 -2.28 -0.71
N ILE A 347 24.65 -2.73 -0.22
CA ILE A 347 25.96 -2.19 -0.57
C ILE A 347 26.87 -3.34 -1.01
N SER A 348 27.67 -3.11 -2.05
CA SER A 348 28.64 -4.10 -2.52
C SER A 348 29.67 -4.39 -1.42
N SER A 349 30.00 -5.68 -1.24
CA SER A 349 31.05 -6.13 -0.33
C SER A 349 32.39 -5.45 -0.61
N ASP A 350 32.70 -5.17 -1.87
CA ASP A 350 33.97 -4.54 -2.27
C ASP A 350 34.06 -3.09 -1.77
N ILE A 351 32.93 -2.38 -1.77
CA ILE A 351 32.85 -1.01 -1.23
C ILE A 351 33.00 -1.04 0.29
N VAL A 352 32.37 -2.01 0.96
CA VAL A 352 32.47 -2.18 2.41
C VAL A 352 33.91 -2.50 2.84
N LEU A 353 34.59 -3.41 2.14
CA LEU A 353 36.00 -3.72 2.37
C LEU A 353 36.89 -2.48 2.15
N LYS A 354 36.65 -1.72 1.07
CA LYS A 354 37.41 -0.51 0.77
C LYS A 354 37.22 0.61 1.81
N LEU A 355 36.03 0.71 2.39
CA LEU A 355 35.69 1.73 3.39
C LEU A 355 35.93 1.27 4.83
N ASN A 356 36.36 0.02 5.05
CA ASN A 356 36.58 -0.60 6.35
C ASN A 356 35.38 -0.43 7.31
N ILE A 357 34.19 -0.77 6.83
CA ILE A 357 32.93 -0.68 7.58
C ILE A 357 32.57 -2.05 8.16
N ASP A 358 32.09 -2.09 9.41
CA ASP A 358 31.62 -3.32 10.04
C ASP A 358 30.39 -3.89 9.33
N MET A 359 30.47 -5.17 8.95
CA MET A 359 29.39 -5.88 8.27
C MET A 359 28.49 -6.61 9.26
N HIS A 360 27.21 -6.23 9.30
CA HIS A 360 26.16 -7.07 9.87
C HIS A 360 25.54 -7.91 8.75
N LYS A 361 25.72 -9.23 8.80
CA LYS A 361 25.01 -10.14 7.89
C LYS A 361 23.52 -10.14 8.25
N LEU A 362 22.68 -9.86 7.26
CA LEU A 362 21.24 -10.11 7.38
C LEU A 362 21.02 -11.61 7.55
N GLU A 363 20.39 -12.01 8.67
CA GLU A 363 20.01 -13.40 8.88
C GLU A 363 18.85 -13.76 7.93
N ASN A 364 19.09 -14.76 7.08
CA ASN A 364 18.13 -15.42 6.19
C ASN A 364 17.48 -14.55 5.10
N THR A 365 18.16 -14.44 3.96
CA THR A 365 17.51 -14.11 2.67
C THR A 365 17.58 -15.31 1.73
N LYS A 366 16.42 -15.85 1.35
CA LYS A 366 16.29 -16.70 0.16
C LYS A 366 16.43 -15.79 -1.06
N ILE A 367 17.57 -15.89 -1.74
CA ILE A 367 17.74 -15.28 -3.06
C ILE A 367 16.89 -16.11 -4.02
N LEU A 368 15.79 -15.54 -4.52
CA LEU A 368 15.16 -16.06 -5.73
C LEU A 368 16.05 -15.62 -6.89
N GLN A 369 16.88 -16.54 -7.38
CA GLN A 369 17.49 -16.38 -8.69
C GLN A 369 16.35 -16.43 -9.72
N MET A 370 16.15 -15.31 -10.42
CA MET A 370 15.43 -15.30 -11.70
C MET A 370 16.36 -15.75 -12.81
#